data_AF-A0A3A3FL29-F1
#
_entry.id   AF-A0A3A3FL29-F1
#
_cell.length_a   1.000
_cell.length_b   1.000
_cell.length_c   1.000
_cell.angle_alpha   90.00
_cell.angle_beta   90.00
_cell.angle_gamma   90.00
#
_symmetry.space_group_name_H-M   'P 1'
#
loop_
_entity.id
_entity.type
_entity.pdbx_description
1 polymer ?
#
loop_
_entity_poly.entity_id
_entity_poly.type
_entity_poly.pdbx_seq_one_letter_code
_entity_poly.pdbx_strand_id
1 'polypeptide(L)' 'MNALTIKDLPVTEDLDEKAMVSLCGGRGRTPQQILAWELTGKPATWQGLVLGDDGRLYPPMI' A
#
# COMPACT_ATOMS: atom_id res chain seq x y z
N MET A 1 17.43 -16.39 6.20
CA MET A 1 16.69 -15.19 6.64
C MET A 1 15.22 -15.53 6.61
N ASN A 2 14.55 -15.53 7.77
CA ASN A 2 13.12 -15.83 7.90
C ASN A 2 12.32 -14.63 7.39
N ALA A 3 11.60 -14.82 6.28
CA ALA A 3 10.72 -13.79 5.75
C ALA A 3 9.41 -13.79 6.55
N LEU A 4 9.07 -12.66 7.17
CA LEU A 4 7.79 -12.47 7.83
C LEU A 4 6.75 -12.17 6.76
N THR A 5 5.66 -12.95 6.70
CA THR A 5 4.55 -12.63 5.80
C THR A 5 3.52 -11.80 6.55
N ILE A 6 2.88 -10.84 5.86
CA ILE A 6 1.95 -9.89 6.49
C ILE A 6 0.74 -10.56 7.17
N LYS A 7 0.43 -11.80 6.78
CA LYS A 7 -0.65 -12.61 7.35
C LYS A 7 -0.29 -13.18 8.73
N ASP A 8 1.00 -13.24 9.05
CA ASP A 8 1.52 -13.82 10.28
C ASP A 8 1.87 -12.76 11.34
N LEU A 9 1.62 -11.47 11.04
CA LEU A 9 1.94 -10.37 11.95
C LEU A 9 0.78 -10.11 12.92
N PRO A 10 1.05 -10.00 14.22
CA PRO A 10 0.04 -9.57 15.18
C PRO A 10 -0.43 -8.15 14.88
N VAL A 11 -1.74 -7.94 14.86
CA VAL A 11 -2.40 -6.68 14.47
C VAL A 11 -2.11 -5.51 15.42
N THR A 12 -1.57 -5.81 16.61
CA THR A 12 -1.46 -4.86 17.73
C THR A 12 -0.02 -4.45 18.07
N GLU A 13 0.97 -4.88 17.28
CA GLU A 13 2.38 -4.67 17.61
C GLU A 13 3.02 -3.69 16.62
N ASP A 14 3.65 -2.63 17.16
CA ASP A 14 4.41 -1.67 16.36
C ASP A 14 5.67 -2.33 15.82
N LEU A 15 5.84 -2.33 14.49
CA LEU A 15 6.99 -2.92 13.82
C LEU A 15 8.08 -1.87 13.62
N ASP A 16 9.31 -2.20 14.03
CA ASP A 16 10.47 -1.35 13.78
C ASP A 16 10.88 -1.32 12.30
N GLU A 17 11.71 -0.34 11.93
CA GLU A 17 12.15 -0.10 10.54
C GLU A 17 12.79 -1.34 9.89
N LYS A 18 13.51 -2.15 10.68
CA LYS A 18 14.21 -3.33 10.20
C LYS A 18 13.24 -4.50 9.96
N ALA A 19 12.24 -4.64 10.82
CA ALA A 19 11.13 -5.58 10.67
C ALA A 19 10.31 -5.24 9.42
N MET A 20 10.00 -3.95 9.21
CA MET A 20 9.29 -3.44 8.04
C MET A 20 10.00 -3.77 6.71
N VAL A 21 11.31 -3.58 6.63
CA VAL A 21 12.12 -3.92 5.44
C VAL A 21 12.13 -5.43 5.14
N SER A 22 11.91 -6.25 6.17
CA SER A 22 11.94 -7.71 6.07
C SER A 22 10.57 -8.34 5.75
N LEU A 23 9.51 -7.52 5.61
CA LEU A 23 8.16 -7.99 5.30
C LEU A 23 8.01 -8.38 3.83
N CYS A 24 7.81 -9.67 3.58
CA CYS A 24 7.40 -10.20 2.29
C CYS A 24 5.89 -10.01 2.10
N GLY A 25 5.52 -8.77 1.81
CA GLY A 25 4.16 -8.32 1.50
C GLY A 25 4.12 -6.86 1.03
N GLY A 26 5.15 -6.08 1.34
CA GLY A 26 5.34 -4.69 0.88
C GLY A 26 6.09 -4.52 -0.44
N ARG A 27 6.42 -5.60 -1.16
CA ARG A 27 7.04 -5.54 -2.49
C ARG A 27 6.05 -5.95 -3.58
N GLY A 28 5.23 -4.97 -3.99
CA GLY A 28 4.32 -5.08 -5.13
C GLY A 28 3.16 -4.11 -4.98
N ARG A 29 2.91 -3.29 -6.00
CA ARG A 29 1.69 -2.47 -6.05
C ARG A 29 0.49 -3.42 -6.12
N THR A 30 -0.56 -3.19 -5.33
CA THR A 30 -1.81 -3.96 -5.48
C THR A 30 -2.41 -3.71 -6.87
N PRO A 31 -3.22 -4.64 -7.43
CA PRO A 31 -3.90 -4.40 -8.70
C PRO A 31 -4.68 -3.08 -8.72
N GLN A 32 -5.29 -2.69 -7.60
CA GLN A 32 -5.98 -1.42 -7.45
C GLN A 32 -5.04 -0.23 -7.51
N GLN A 33 -3.83 -0.33 -6.95
CA GLN A 33 -2.80 0.71 -7.06
C GLN A 33 -2.25 0.85 -8.46
N ILE A 34 -2.08 -0.27 -9.18
CA ILE A 34 -1.66 -0.26 -10.59
C ILE A 34 -2.73 0.43 -11.43
N LEU A 35 -3.99 0.02 -11.27
CA LEU A 35 -5.13 0.60 -11.99
C LEU A 35 -5.28 2.10 -11.71
N ALA A 36 -5.17 2.51 -10.45
CA ALA A 36 -5.26 3.93 -10.07
C ALA A 36 -4.16 4.77 -10.74
N TRP A 37 -2.93 4.24 -10.83
CA TRP A 37 -1.84 4.89 -11.54
C TRP A 37 -2.10 4.97 -13.05
N GLU A 38 -2.60 3.90 -13.67
CA GLU A 38 -2.91 3.88 -15.10
C GLU A 38 -4.03 4.87 -15.47
N LEU A 39 -5.03 5.05 -14.60
CA LEU A 39 -6.14 5.98 -14.82
C LEU A 39 -5.77 7.44 -14.55
N THR A 40 -5.03 7.71 -13.49
CA THR A 40 -4.88 9.07 -12.95
C THR A 40 -3.45 9.62 -13.01
N GLY A 41 -2.45 8.76 -13.24
CA GLY A 41 -1.03 9.11 -13.14
C GLY A 41 -0.57 9.43 -11.71
N LYS A 42 -1.41 9.19 -10.70
CA LYS A 42 -1.13 9.52 -9.29
C LYS A 42 -0.94 8.24 -8.46
N PRO A 43 -0.07 8.27 -7.43
CA PRO A 43 0.06 7.15 -6.51
C PRO A 43 -1.22 6.96 -5.70
N ALA A 44 -1.51 5.71 -5.31
CA ALA A 44 -2.73 5.34 -4.60
C ALA A 44 -2.46 4.54 -3.33
N THR A 45 -3.40 4.58 -2.38
CA THR A 45 -3.40 3.74 -1.18
C THR A 45 -3.54 2.26 -1.54
N TRP A 46 -3.33 1.35 -0.60
CA TRP A 46 -3.47 -0.09 -0.85
C TRP A 46 -4.89 -0.50 -1.31
N GLN A 47 -5.91 0.29 -0.96
CA GLN A 47 -7.29 0.14 -1.44
C GLN A 47 -7.54 0.76 -2.83
N GLY A 48 -6.55 1.44 -3.41
CA GLY A 48 -6.67 2.10 -4.71
C GLY A 48 -7.14 3.56 -4.68
N LEU A 49 -7.18 4.23 -3.52
CA LEU A 49 -7.61 5.63 -3.44
C LEU A 49 -6.48 6.60 -3.77
N VAL A 50 -6.81 7.67 -4.49
CA VAL A 50 -5.87 8.70 -4.96
C VAL A 50 -6.05 9.99 -4.15
N LEU A 51 -4.95 10.67 -3.84
CA LEU A 51 -4.97 11.98 -3.19
C LEU A 51 -5.35 13.08 -4.19
N GLY A 52 -6.50 13.73 -3.92
CA GLY A 52 -6.96 14.92 -4.62
C GLY A 52 -6.20 16.18 -4.20
N ASP A 53 -6.34 17.24 -4.99
CA ASP A 53 -5.61 18.51 -4.76
C ASP A 53 -6.17 19.29 -3.56
N ASP A 54 -7.36 18.91 -3.08
CA ASP A 54 -7.97 19.38 -1.83
C ASP A 54 -7.49 18.60 -0.59
N GLY A 55 -6.54 17.68 -0.76
CA GLY A 55 -5.97 16.86 0.31
C GLY A 55 -6.86 15.69 0.76
N ARG A 56 -7.90 15.33 0.00
CA ARG A 56 -8.78 14.20 0.33
C ARG A 56 -8.55 12.99 -0.57
N LEU A 57 -8.91 11.80 -0.07
CA LEU A 57 -8.79 10.54 -0.82
C LEU A 57 -10.06 10.26 -1.62
N TYR A 58 -9.88 9.97 -2.91
CA TYR A 58 -10.96 9.65 -3.85
C TYR A 58 -10.73 8.32 -4.54
N PRO A 59 -11.80 7.63 -4.97
CA PRO A 59 -11.64 6.56 -5.94
C PRO A 59 -11.02 7.12 -7.22
N PRO A 60 -10.23 6.32 -7.96
CA PRO A 60 -9.66 6.75 -9.22
C PRO A 60 -10.82 6.90 -10.22
N MET A 61 -11.24 8.15 -10.47
CA MET A 61 -12.26 8.47 -11.45
C MET A 61 -11.62 8.68 -12.83
N ILE A 62 -12.35 8.30 -13.88
CA ILE A 62 -12.00 8.50 -15.29
C ILE A 62 -12.16 9.97 -15.66
#